data_AF-A0A2N6SEM8-F1
#
_entry.id   AF-A0A2N6SEM8-F1
#
_cell.length_a   1.000
_cell.length_b   1.000
_cell.length_c   1.000
_cell.angle_alpha   90.00
_cell.angle_beta   90.00
_cell.angle_gamma   90.00
#
_symmetry.space_group_name_H-M   'P 1'
#
loop_
_entity.id
_entity.type
_entity.pdbx_description
1 polymer ?
#
loop_
_entity_poly.entity_id
_entity_poly.type
_entity_poly.pdbx_seq_one_letter_code
_entity_poly.pdbx_strand_id
1 'polypeptide(L)'
;MKSRNNGFTFIEIMAALFICSLIFVYLIPNMVKQYSNLSKAEKELEMRELLYEEISNHKGQKHFKVRRESYVIIVSGNRAEIYDEKTRNKIKFG
;
A
#
# COMPACT_ATOMS: atom_id res chain seq x y z
N MET A 1 -1.01 -29.80 -46.80
CA MET A 1 -1.36 -29.68 -45.36
C MET A 1 -2.73 -29.04 -45.24
N LYS A 2 -3.75 -29.80 -44.83
CA LYS A 2 -5.12 -29.30 -44.65
C LYS A 2 -5.22 -28.78 -43.22
N SER A 3 -5.19 -27.45 -43.01
CA SER A 3 -5.44 -26.87 -41.69
C SER A 3 -6.87 -27.21 -41.28
N ARG A 4 -6.99 -28.12 -40.31
CA ARG A 4 -8.26 -28.48 -39.70
C ARG A 4 -8.52 -27.44 -38.61
N ASN A 5 -9.17 -26.34 -38.99
CA ASN A 5 -9.65 -25.34 -38.03
C ASN A 5 -10.76 -25.98 -37.17
N ASN A 6 -10.35 -26.72 -36.15
CA ASN A 6 -11.22 -27.13 -35.06
C ASN A 6 -11.37 -25.92 -34.13
N GLY A 7 -12.27 -25.00 -34.50
CA GLY A 7 -12.68 -23.92 -33.59
C GLY A 7 -13.39 -24.47 -32.37
N PHE A 8 -13.42 -23.70 -31.28
CA PHE A 8 -14.17 -24.07 -30.09
C PHE A 8 -15.67 -24.14 -30.40
N THR A 9 -16.30 -25.21 -29.93
CA THR A 9 -17.76 -25.33 -29.95
C THR A 9 -18.39 -24.39 -28.92
N PHE A 10 -19.64 -23.99 -29.15
CA PHE A 10 -20.35 -23.08 -28.26
C PHE A 10 -20.39 -23.57 -26.80
N ILE A 11 -20.51 -24.89 -26.61
CA ILE A 11 -20.52 -25.53 -25.28
C ILE A 11 -19.16 -25.39 -24.59
N GLU A 12 -18.06 -25.56 -25.32
CA GLU A 12 -16.71 -25.39 -24.77
C GLU A 12 -16.44 -23.94 -24.34
N ILE A 13 -16.96 -22.96 -25.09
CA ILE A 13 -16.88 -21.54 -24.73
C ILE A 13 -17.66 -21.28 -23.43
N MET A 14 -18.87 -21.82 -23.31
CA MET A 14 -19.68 -21.64 -22.09
C MET A 14 -19.05 -22.30 -20.86
N ALA A 15 -18.50 -23.51 -21.03
CA ALA A 15 -17.78 -24.19 -19.95
C ALA A 15 -16.52 -23.42 -19.53
N ALA A 16 -15.74 -22.90 -20.48
CA ALA A 16 -14.56 -22.10 -20.20
C ALA A 16 -14.93 -20.80 -19.46
N LEU A 17 -15.97 -20.10 -19.90
CA LEU A 17 -16.45 -18.87 -19.24
C LEU A 17 -16.93 -19.14 -17.81
N PHE A 18 -17.60 -20.28 -17.59
CA PHE A 18 -18.03 -20.69 -16.26
C PHE A 18 -16.84 -20.97 -15.33
N ILE A 19 -15.81 -21.67 -15.81
CA ILE A 19 -14.60 -21.91 -15.01
C ILE A 19 -13.86 -20.61 -14.74
N CYS A 20 -13.74 -19.73 -15.73
CA CYS A 20 -13.12 -18.41 -15.57
C CYS A 20 -13.86 -17.57 -14.51
N SER A 21 -15.19 -17.58 -14.50
CA SER A 21 -15.96 -16.82 -13.51
C SER A 21 -15.71 -17.30 -12.07
N LEU A 22 -15.63 -18.62 -11.86
CA LEU A 22 -15.29 -19.20 -10.55
C LEU A 22 -13.88 -18.79 -10.08
N ILE A 23 -12.91 -18.78 -11.00
CA ILE A 23 -11.54 -18.34 -10.75
C ILE A 23 -11.52 -16.85 -10.35
N PHE A 24 -12.25 -16.00 -11.07
CA PHE A 24 -12.29 -14.57 -10.80
C PHE A 24 -12.92 -14.21 -9.45
N VAL A 25 -13.91 -14.98 -8.99
CA VAL A 25 -14.53 -14.78 -7.66
C VAL A 25 -13.49 -14.91 -6.53
N TYR A 26 -12.46 -15.74 -6.69
CA TYR A 26 -11.39 -15.86 -5.71
C TYR A 26 -10.25 -14.86 -5.93
N LEU A 27 -9.84 -14.65 -7.18
CA LEU A 27 -8.69 -13.79 -7.51
C LEU A 27 -8.96 -12.32 -7.28
N ILE A 28 -10.13 -11.79 -7.66
CA ILE A 28 -10.42 -10.35 -7.58
C ILE A 28 -10.37 -9.86 -6.13
N PRO A 29 -11.07 -10.47 -5.15
CA PRO A 29 -11.01 -10.01 -3.76
C PRO A 29 -9.61 -10.12 -3.17
N ASN A 30 -8.85 -11.15 -3.55
CA ASN A 30 -7.49 -11.35 -3.06
C ASN A 30 -6.55 -10.24 -3.58
N MET A 31 -6.62 -9.91 -4.86
CA MET A 31 -5.84 -8.81 -5.44
C MET A 31 -6.21 -7.47 -4.78
N VAL A 32 -7.50 -7.17 -4.63
CA VAL A 32 -7.96 -5.92 -3.98
C VAL A 32 -7.41 -5.80 -2.56
N LYS A 33 -7.43 -6.89 -1.78
CA LYS A 33 -6.81 -6.91 -0.44
C LYS A 33 -5.32 -6.62 -0.50
N GLN A 34 -4.59 -7.25 -1.41
CA GLN A 34 -3.15 -7.01 -1.58
C GLN A 34 -2.84 -5.55 -1.93
N TYR A 35 -3.58 -4.95 -2.87
CA TYR A 35 -3.43 -3.52 -3.20
C TYR A 35 -3.68 -2.61 -1.99
N SER A 36 -4.72 -2.89 -1.20
CA SER A 36 -5.00 -2.08 -0.01
C SER A 36 -3.90 -2.19 1.05
N ASN A 37 -3.28 -3.38 1.18
CA ASN A 37 -2.17 -3.61 2.10
C ASN A 37 -0.89 -2.92 1.62
N LEU A 38 -0.62 -2.98 0.31
CA LEU A 38 0.51 -2.28 -0.31
C LEU A 38 0.40 -0.77 -0.08
N SER A 39 -0.77 -0.18 -0.37
CA SER A 39 -0.99 1.26 -0.17
C SER A 39 -0.80 1.69 1.29
N LYS A 40 -1.18 0.86 2.25
CA LYS A 40 -0.90 1.11 3.68
C LYS A 40 0.60 1.06 3.98
N ALA A 41 1.31 0.08 3.42
CA ALA A 41 2.74 -0.09 3.61
C ALA A 41 3.56 1.05 2.97
N GLU A 42 3.21 1.47 1.75
CA GLU A 42 3.81 2.62 1.07
C GLU A 42 3.66 3.89 1.90
N LYS A 43 2.46 4.13 2.43
CA LYS A 43 2.21 5.30 3.29
C LYS A 43 3.00 5.24 4.59
N GLU A 44 3.14 4.05 5.19
CA GLU A 44 3.94 3.88 6.39
C GLU A 44 5.43 4.14 6.12
N LEU A 45 5.94 3.69 4.96
CA LEU A 45 7.31 3.94 4.51
C LEU A 45 7.56 5.43 4.27
N GLU A 46 6.65 6.12 3.59
CA GLU A 46 6.73 7.57 3.36
C GLU A 46 6.83 8.32 4.70
N MET A 47 5.93 8.02 5.65
CA MET A 47 5.94 8.66 6.97
C MET A 47 7.24 8.36 7.75
N ARG A 48 7.80 7.16 7.61
CA ARG A 48 9.10 6.79 8.21
C ARG A 48 10.24 7.58 7.59
N GLU A 49 10.29 7.68 6.27
CA GLU A 49 11.33 8.41 5.55
C GLU A 49 11.36 9.88 5.97
N LEU A 50 10.18 10.53 5.99
CA LEU A 50 10.03 11.92 6.46
C LEU A 50 10.54 12.09 7.89
N LEU A 51 10.21 11.16 8.78
CA LEU A 51 10.65 11.21 10.17
C LEU A 51 12.18 11.11 10.29
N TYR A 52 12.79 10.17 9.56
CA TYR A 52 14.25 9.99 9.58
C TYR A 52 14.98 11.20 8.98
N GLU A 53 14.43 11.79 7.91
CA GLU A 53 14.97 13.00 7.30
C GLU A 53 14.98 14.16 8.32
N GLU A 54 13.87 14.40 9.02
CA GLU A 54 13.79 15.48 10.00
C GLU A 54 14.68 15.24 11.22
N ILE A 55 14.79 14.00 11.71
CA ILE A 55 15.74 13.63 12.77
C ILE A 55 17.18 13.90 12.31
N SER A 56 17.51 13.59 11.06
CA SER A 56 18.83 13.85 10.49
C SER A 56 19.12 15.35 10.37
N ASN A 57 18.16 16.13 9.89
CA ASN A 57 18.26 17.59 9.77
C ASN A 57 18.40 18.27 11.13
N HIS A 58 17.81 17.70 12.18
CA HIS A 58 17.82 18.22 13.55
C HIS A 58 18.75 17.42 14.49
N LYS A 59 19.82 16.80 13.98
CA LYS A 59 20.73 15.90 14.72
C LYS A 59 21.26 16.42 16.07
N GLY A 60 21.28 17.74 16.30
CA GLY A 60 21.70 18.36 17.56
C GLY A 60 20.58 18.64 18.56
N GLN A 61 19.31 18.52 18.16
CA GLN A 61 18.14 18.85 18.98
C GLN A 61 17.50 17.57 19.51
N LYS A 62 17.56 17.39 20.83
CA LYS A 62 16.89 16.25 21.49
C LYS A 62 15.36 16.39 21.47
N HIS A 63 14.84 17.61 21.32
CA HIS A 63 13.41 17.89 21.31
C HIS A 63 13.12 18.89 20.20
N PHE A 64 12.24 18.51 19.27
CA PHE A 64 11.79 19.43 18.23
C PHE A 64 10.40 19.04 17.73
N LYS A 65 9.71 20.02 17.16
CA LYS A 65 8.43 19.84 16.50
C LYS A 65 8.44 20.57 15.17
N VAL A 66 8.20 19.84 14.09
CA VAL A 66 8.22 20.37 12.72
C VAL A 66 6.92 19.98 12.03
N ARG A 67 6.41 20.88 11.18
CA ARG A 67 5.28 20.61 10.29
C ARG A 67 5.80 20.60 8.86
N ARG A 68 5.57 19.48 8.16
CA ARG A 68 5.87 19.31 6.74
C ARG A 68 4.59 18.99 6.01
N GLU A 69 4.08 19.97 5.27
CA GLU A 69 2.77 19.88 4.60
C GLU A 69 1.63 19.50 5.57
N SER A 70 1.03 18.32 5.41
CA SER A 70 0.01 17.76 6.31
C SER A 70 0.56 16.83 7.39
N TYR A 71 1.87 16.61 7.42
CA TYR A 71 2.52 15.81 8.45
C TYR A 71 3.07 16.70 9.54
N VAL A 72 2.97 16.24 10.77
CA VAL A 72 3.64 16.88 11.89
C VAL A 72 4.44 15.85 12.65
N ILE A 73 5.68 16.23 12.87
CA ILE A 73 6.74 15.41 13.41
C ILE A 73 7.09 15.98 14.77
N ILE A 74 7.11 15.11 15.78
CA ILE A 74 7.42 15.46 17.16
C ILE A 74 8.49 14.49 17.63
N VAL A 75 9.66 15.02 17.96
CA VAL A 75 10.75 14.25 18.55
C VAL A 75 10.97 14.74 19.97
N SER A 76 11.08 13.81 20.91
CA SER A 76 11.22 14.05 22.33
C SER A 76 12.14 13.01 22.97
N GLY A 77 13.42 13.35 23.03
CA GLY A 77 14.47 12.46 23.52
C GLY A 77 14.59 11.22 22.64
N ASN A 78 14.32 10.05 23.22
CA ASN A 78 14.36 8.77 22.51
C ASN A 78 13.04 8.41 21.81
N ARG A 79 12.01 9.26 21.92
CA ARG A 79 10.71 9.03 21.28
C ARG A 79 10.54 9.95 20.10
N ALA A 80 9.98 9.42 19.02
CA ALA A 80 9.69 10.15 17.81
C ALA A 80 8.30 9.75 17.32
N GLU A 81 7.48 10.73 16.96
CA GLU A 81 6.13 10.52 16.49
C GLU A 81 5.90 11.34 15.22
N ILE A 82 5.22 10.76 14.25
CA ILE A 82 4.73 11.46 13.06
C ILE A 82 3.23 11.23 12.92
N TYR A 83 2.48 12.30 12.70
CA TYR A 83 1.04 12.25 12.49
C TYR A 83 0.65 12.92 11.17
N ASP A 84 -0.25 12.28 10.44
CA ASP A 84 -0.89 12.86 9.25
C ASP A 84 -2.21 13.54 9.67
N GLU A 85 -2.31 14.84 9.47
CA GLU A 85 -3.49 15.65 9.77
C GLU A 85 -4.71 15.28 8.92
N LYS A 86 -4.49 14.81 7.69
CA LYS A 86 -5.59 14.50 6.75
C LYS A 86 -6.25 13.17 7.08
N THR A 87 -5.43 12.14 7.31
CA THR A 87 -5.95 10.77 7.55
C THR A 87 -6.02 10.38 9.01
N ARG A 88 -5.47 11.21 9.91
CA ARG A 88 -5.32 10.92 11.35
C ARG A 88 -4.47 9.68 11.65
N ASN A 89 -3.71 9.20 10.65
CA ASN A 89 -2.75 8.13 10.85
C ASN A 89 -1.58 8.65 11.68
N LYS A 90 -1.09 7.81 12.59
CA LYS A 90 0.01 8.15 13.49
C LYS A 90 0.97 6.98 13.61
N ILE A 91 2.26 7.27 13.51
CA ILE A 91 3.32 6.31 13.78
C ILE A 91 4.16 6.83 14.94
N LYS A 92 4.53 5.92 15.85
CA LYS A 92 5.36 6.21 17.01
C LYS A 92 6.59 5.30 16.98
N PHE A 93 7.71 5.85 17.42
CA PHE A 93 9.00 5.18 17.57
C PHE A 93 9.58 5.53 18.93
N GLY A 94 10.20 4.56 19.60
CA GLY A 94 10.87 4.74 20.88
C GLY A 94 10.35 3.83 21.99
#